data_AF-A0A2D4MLH3-F1
#
_entry.id   AF-A0A2D4MLH3-F1
#
_cell.length_a   1.000
_cell.length_b   1.000
_cell.length_c   1.000
_cell.angle_alpha   90.00
_cell.angle_beta   90.00
_cell.angle_gamma   90.00
#
_symmetry.space_group_name_H-M   'P 1'
#
loop_
_entity.id
_entity.type
_entity.pdbx_description
1 polymer ?
#
loop_
_entity_poly.entity_id
_entity_poly.type
_entity_poly.pdbx_seq_one_letter_code
_entity_poly.pdbx_strand_id
1 'polypeptide(L)'
;PQQLNADRNLQSTLSSFFLGQGLIKEFLDLLFKLELDKTSEPNTLFRSNSLASKSMESFLKVAGMQYLHRILRPSINRVFEEKRYIELDPSKVESKEIGCSSLHRIHSESEVIQQSGQFLQSYLTDLLNTITRSAKMCPPVIRATFQLLFKRVA
;
A
#
# COMPACT_ATOMS: atom_id res chain seq x y z
N PRO A 1 18.73 19.07 0.62
CA PRO A 1 17.27 19.09 0.95
C PRO A 1 16.39 19.72 -0.15
N GLN A 2 16.73 20.91 -0.67
CA GLN A 2 15.95 21.60 -1.71
C GLN A 2 15.98 20.91 -3.09
N GLN A 3 17.12 20.36 -3.51
CA GLN A 3 17.27 19.68 -4.81
C GLN A 3 16.45 18.38 -4.91
N LEU A 4 16.43 17.58 -3.84
CA LEU A 4 15.61 16.36 -3.74
C LEU A 4 14.10 16.64 -3.78
N ASN A 5 13.69 17.84 -3.36
CA ASN A 5 12.30 18.28 -3.44
C ASN A 5 11.94 18.82 -4.83
N ALA A 6 12.87 19.49 -5.51
CA ALA A 6 12.71 19.92 -6.90
C ALA A 6 12.52 18.72 -7.84
N ASP A 7 13.34 17.68 -7.70
CA ASP A 7 13.22 16.45 -8.52
C ASP A 7 11.88 15.73 -8.28
N ARG A 8 11.43 15.63 -7.02
CA ARG A 8 10.12 15.05 -6.68
C ARG A 8 8.95 15.83 -7.28
N ASN A 9 9.03 17.16 -7.26
CA ASN A 9 8.01 18.01 -7.86
C ASN A 9 7.99 17.86 -9.39
N LEU A 10 9.15 17.73 -10.04
CA LEU A 10 9.22 17.50 -11.48
C LEU A 10 8.56 16.17 -11.89
N GLN A 11 8.86 15.08 -11.20
CA GLN A 11 8.27 13.75 -11.48
C GLN A 11 6.74 13.75 -11.35
N SER A 12 6.24 14.36 -10.29
CA SER A 12 4.79 14.44 -10.06
C SER A 12 4.10 15.34 -11.08
N THR A 13 4.76 16.45 -11.45
CA THR A 13 4.27 17.37 -12.48
C THR A 13 4.23 16.69 -13.84
N LEU A 14 5.30 15.99 -14.25
CA LEU A 14 5.35 15.28 -15.53
C LEU A 14 4.29 14.18 -15.59
N SER A 15 4.17 13.36 -14.54
CA SER A 15 3.17 12.29 -14.50
C SER A 15 1.75 12.85 -14.59
N SER A 16 1.46 13.94 -13.88
CA SER A 16 0.15 14.59 -13.92
C SER A 16 -0.13 15.26 -15.28
N PHE A 17 0.89 15.85 -15.90
CA PHE A 17 0.79 16.45 -17.23
C PHE A 17 0.50 15.40 -18.30
N PHE A 18 1.30 14.34 -18.40
CA PHE A 18 1.09 13.28 -19.38
C PHE A 18 -0.22 12.52 -19.13
N LEU A 19 -0.67 12.42 -17.87
CA LEU A 19 -2.00 11.89 -17.55
C LEU A 19 -3.11 12.81 -18.09
N GLY A 20 -3.01 14.12 -17.89
CA GLY A 20 -3.98 15.09 -18.42
C GLY A 20 -4.03 15.14 -19.95
N GLN A 21 -2.90 14.86 -20.62
CA GLN A 21 -2.81 14.78 -22.08
C GLN A 21 -3.20 13.40 -22.67
N GLY A 22 -3.50 12.41 -21.82
CA GLY A 22 -3.81 11.05 -22.28
C GLY A 22 -2.61 10.25 -22.78
N LEU A 23 -1.37 10.71 -22.52
CA LEU A 23 -0.10 10.15 -23.00
C LEU A 23 0.70 9.43 -21.90
N ILE A 24 0.09 9.20 -20.73
CA ILE A 24 0.77 8.61 -19.57
C ILE A 24 1.33 7.22 -19.84
N LYS A 25 0.68 6.45 -20.71
CA LYS A 25 1.07 5.08 -21.03
C LYS A 25 2.36 5.06 -21.85
N GLU A 26 2.46 5.94 -22.84
CA GLU A 26 3.64 6.11 -23.69
C GLU A 26 4.83 6.61 -22.87
N PHE A 27 4.59 7.57 -21.98
CA PHE A 27 5.60 8.09 -21.06
C PHE A 27 6.14 6.98 -20.14
N LEU A 28 5.25 6.24 -19.47
CA LEU A 28 5.65 5.15 -18.59
C LEU A 28 6.32 3.99 -19.36
N ASP A 29 5.88 3.67 -20.58
CA ASP A 29 6.52 2.64 -21.43
C ASP A 29 7.99 2.97 -21.70
N LEU A 30 8.29 4.23 -22.02
CA LEU A 30 9.65 4.68 -22.26
C LEU A 30 10.50 4.55 -20.99
N LEU A 31 9.95 4.98 -19.84
CA LEU A 31 10.64 4.89 -18.57
C LEU A 31 10.92 3.44 -18.16
N PHE A 32 9.99 2.53 -18.39
CA PHE A 32 10.18 1.11 -18.11
C PHE A 32 11.29 0.49 -18.97
N LYS A 33 11.35 0.80 -20.27
CA LYS A 33 12.45 0.35 -21.14
C LYS A 33 13.80 0.85 -20.63
N LEU A 34 13.90 2.14 -20.36
CA LEU A 34 15.14 2.75 -19.87
C LEU A 34 15.60 2.17 -18.52
N GLU A 35 14.65 1.78 -17.65
CA GLU A 35 14.99 1.13 -16.38
C GLU A 35 15.41 -0.33 -16.58
N LEU A 36 14.73 -1.07 -17.46
CA LEU A 36 15.09 -2.45 -17.80
C LEU A 36 16.48 -2.53 -18.43
N ASP A 37 16.79 -1.67 -19.40
CA ASP A 37 18.10 -1.64 -20.07
C ASP A 37 19.26 -1.34 -19.10
N LYS A 38 18.99 -0.61 -18.01
CA LYS A 38 19.97 -0.27 -16.98
C LYS A 38 20.08 -1.32 -15.86
N THR A 39 19.10 -2.20 -15.74
CA THR A 39 19.01 -3.15 -14.63
C THR A 39 19.69 -4.45 -15.02
N SER A 40 20.88 -4.71 -14.45
CA SER A 40 21.58 -5.98 -14.65
C SER A 40 21.00 -7.13 -13.84
N GLU A 41 20.51 -6.84 -12.63
CA GLU A 41 19.95 -7.82 -11.70
C GLU A 41 18.43 -7.65 -11.57
N PRO A 42 17.61 -8.61 -12.04
CA PRO A 42 16.14 -8.51 -12.03
C PRO A 42 15.55 -8.24 -10.65
N ASN A 43 16.19 -8.75 -9.59
CA ASN A 43 15.78 -8.51 -8.21
C ASN A 43 15.93 -7.04 -7.78
N THR A 44 16.59 -6.17 -8.53
CA THR A 44 16.73 -4.75 -8.18
C THR A 44 15.78 -3.84 -8.95
N LEU A 45 15.02 -4.41 -9.89
CA LEU A 45 14.08 -3.69 -10.74
C LEU A 45 13.02 -2.95 -9.88
N PHE A 46 12.82 -1.66 -10.16
CA PHE A 46 11.93 -0.76 -9.42
C PHE A 46 12.20 -0.59 -7.91
N ARG A 47 13.34 -1.10 -7.39
CA ARG A 47 13.77 -0.84 -6.00
C ARG A 47 14.59 0.43 -5.85
N SER A 48 15.04 1.01 -6.96
CA SER A 48 15.86 2.22 -6.97
C SER A 48 15.01 3.49 -6.94
N ASN A 49 15.58 4.60 -6.47
CA ASN A 49 14.97 5.94 -6.54
C ASN A 49 15.01 6.52 -7.97
N SER A 50 14.67 5.70 -8.97
CA SER A 50 14.69 6.04 -10.39
C SER A 50 13.54 6.96 -10.79
N LEU A 51 13.66 7.55 -11.98
CA LEU A 51 12.58 8.32 -12.58
C LEU A 51 11.35 7.44 -12.85
N ALA A 52 11.55 6.18 -13.21
CA ALA A 52 10.49 5.22 -13.52
C ALA A 52 9.71 4.80 -12.26
N SER A 53 10.39 4.41 -11.17
CA SER A 53 9.72 4.05 -9.91
C SER A 53 8.93 5.22 -9.33
N LYS A 54 9.50 6.44 -9.33
CA LYS A 54 8.84 7.65 -8.83
C LYS A 54 7.68 8.13 -9.72
N SER A 55 7.81 8.00 -11.04
CA SER A 55 6.72 8.33 -11.98
C SER A 55 5.56 7.35 -11.82
N MET A 56 5.85 6.06 -11.63
CA MET A 56 4.83 5.05 -11.34
C MET A 56 4.13 5.33 -10.00
N GLU A 57 4.87 5.67 -8.94
CA GLU A 57 4.30 6.08 -7.65
C GLU A 57 3.35 7.27 -7.81
N SER A 58 3.79 8.34 -8.49
CA SER A 58 2.95 9.52 -8.70
C SER A 58 1.71 9.20 -9.53
N PHE A 59 1.86 8.41 -10.60
CA PHE A 59 0.73 7.98 -11.43
C PHE A 59 -0.30 7.18 -10.60
N LEU A 60 0.15 6.18 -9.85
CA LEU A 60 -0.73 5.36 -9.01
C LEU A 60 -1.41 6.19 -7.92
N LYS A 61 -0.71 7.17 -7.35
CA LYS A 61 -1.30 8.09 -6.37
C LYS A 61 -2.46 8.88 -6.98
N VAL A 62 -2.27 9.46 -8.17
CA VAL A 62 -3.33 10.28 -8.82
C VAL A 62 -4.46 9.41 -9.34
N ALA A 63 -4.16 8.37 -10.10
CA ALA A 63 -5.18 7.52 -10.74
C ALA A 63 -5.88 6.56 -9.75
N GLY A 64 -5.20 6.20 -8.66
CA GLY A 64 -5.62 5.14 -7.74
C GLY A 64 -6.25 5.62 -6.43
N MET A 65 -6.13 6.90 -6.06
CA MET A 65 -6.56 7.40 -4.75
C MET A 65 -8.04 7.09 -4.45
N GLN A 66 -8.93 7.35 -5.41
CA GLN A 66 -10.36 7.08 -5.23
C GLN A 66 -10.66 5.58 -5.11
N TYR A 67 -9.95 4.77 -5.89
CA TYR A 67 -10.04 3.31 -5.80
C TYR A 67 -9.57 2.81 -4.42
N LEU A 68 -8.42 3.27 -3.93
CA LEU A 68 -7.90 2.91 -2.61
C LEU A 68 -8.83 3.34 -1.49
N HIS A 69 -9.37 4.57 -1.54
CA HIS A 69 -10.35 5.00 -0.54
C HIS A 69 -11.61 4.14 -0.56
N ARG A 70 -12.12 3.81 -1.74
CA ARG A 70 -13.32 2.98 -1.84
C ARG A 70 -13.14 1.59 -1.25
N ILE A 71 -11.96 0.98 -1.42
CA ILE A 71 -11.71 -0.40 -0.98
C ILE A 71 -11.14 -0.46 0.45
N LEU A 72 -10.19 0.39 0.82
CA LEU A 72 -9.46 0.27 2.09
C LEU A 72 -10.07 1.07 3.23
N ARG A 73 -10.79 2.17 2.94
CA ARG A 73 -11.34 3.04 3.99
C ARG A 73 -12.25 2.28 4.96
N PRO A 74 -13.15 1.37 4.54
CA PRO A 74 -13.98 0.63 5.49
C PRO A 74 -13.16 -0.21 6.48
N SER A 75 -12.15 -0.94 6.00
CA SER A 75 -11.27 -1.74 6.86
C SER A 75 -10.44 -0.88 7.80
N ILE A 76 -9.92 0.25 7.31
CA ILE A 76 -9.14 1.21 8.13
C ILE A 76 -10.04 1.82 9.21
N ASN A 77 -11.24 2.29 8.85
CA ASN A 77 -12.19 2.87 9.79
C ASN A 77 -12.55 1.89 10.91
N ARG A 78 -12.80 0.62 10.56
CA ARG A 78 -13.06 -0.43 11.55
C ARG A 78 -11.94 -0.54 12.59
N VAL A 79 -10.68 -0.57 12.16
CA VAL A 79 -9.53 -0.61 13.08
C VAL A 79 -9.50 0.62 14.01
N PHE A 80 -9.75 1.81 13.44
CA PHE A 80 -9.78 3.07 14.20
C PHE A 80 -10.98 3.18 15.17
N GLU A 81 -12.12 2.62 14.81
CA GLU A 81 -13.35 2.65 15.60
C GLU A 81 -13.31 1.62 16.73
N GLU A 82 -12.87 0.39 16.46
CA GLU A 82 -12.84 -0.68 17.46
C GLU A 82 -11.73 -0.52 18.49
N LYS A 83 -10.59 0.09 18.12
CA LYS A 83 -9.44 0.35 19.00
C LYS A 83 -9.02 -0.85 19.86
N ARG A 84 -9.09 -2.05 19.28
CA ARG A 84 -8.71 -3.29 19.97
C ARG A 84 -7.23 -3.27 20.31
N TYR A 85 -6.90 -3.80 21.49
CA TYR A 85 -5.53 -4.17 21.81
C TYR A 85 -5.11 -5.35 20.92
N ILE A 86 -3.96 -5.21 20.23
CA ILE A 86 -3.46 -6.19 19.24
C ILE A 86 -1.97 -6.47 19.39
N GLU A 87 -1.35 -6.10 20.52
CA GLU A 87 0.06 -6.41 20.77
C GLU A 87 0.24 -7.91 20.95
N LEU A 88 1.29 -8.44 20.32
CA LEU A 88 1.65 -9.86 20.32
C LEU A 88 2.99 -10.11 21.03
N ASP A 89 3.79 -9.06 21.23
CA ASP A 89 5.06 -9.12 21.94
C ASP A 89 4.80 -9.24 23.45
N PRO A 90 5.12 -10.40 24.08
CA PRO A 90 4.93 -10.62 25.51
C PRO A 90 5.57 -9.51 26.36
N SER A 91 6.74 -9.01 25.95
CA SER A 91 7.49 -7.99 26.68
C SER A 91 6.85 -6.61 26.68
N LYS A 92 5.86 -6.38 25.81
CA LYS A 92 5.14 -5.11 25.65
C LYS A 92 3.71 -5.17 26.16
N VAL A 93 3.28 -6.32 26.70
CA VAL A 93 1.92 -6.43 27.27
C VAL A 93 1.83 -5.61 28.55
N GLU A 94 1.07 -4.51 28.48
CA GLU A 94 0.89 -3.63 29.62
C GLU A 94 0.00 -4.26 30.71
N SER A 95 0.34 -4.05 31.98
CA SER A 95 -0.41 -4.62 33.12
C SER A 95 -1.88 -4.18 33.18
N LYS A 96 -2.22 -3.05 32.55
CA LYS A 96 -3.61 -2.56 32.45
C LYS A 96 -4.50 -3.48 31.61
N GLU A 97 -3.92 -4.18 30.62
CA GLU A 97 -4.65 -5.10 29.73
C GLU A 97 -4.87 -6.47 30.38
N ILE A 98 -4.00 -6.83 31.32
CA ILE A 98 -4.06 -8.06 32.12
C ILE A 98 -5.11 -7.92 33.27
N GLY A 99 -5.50 -6.69 33.63
CA GLY A 99 -6.23 -6.40 34.89
C GLY A 99 -7.45 -5.48 34.85
N CYS A 100 -7.93 -4.98 33.70
CA CYS A 100 -9.11 -4.09 33.65
C CYS A 100 -10.27 -4.65 32.82
N SER A 101 -11.09 -5.48 33.44
CA SER A 101 -12.53 -5.34 33.25
C SER A 101 -13.20 -5.30 34.62
N SER A 102 -13.81 -4.15 34.91
CA SER A 102 -14.59 -3.93 36.12
C SER A 102 -15.56 -5.11 36.32
N LEU A 103 -15.36 -5.83 37.42
CA LEU A 103 -16.19 -6.91 37.96
C LEU A 103 -16.12 -8.36 37.42
N HIS A 104 -15.39 -8.73 36.35
CA HIS A 104 -15.23 -10.17 36.05
C HIS A 104 -13.97 -10.51 35.21
N ARG A 105 -13.06 -11.28 35.84
CA ARG A 105 -11.86 -11.96 35.31
C ARG A 105 -10.60 -11.11 35.09
N ILE A 106 -9.54 -11.53 35.78
CA ILE A 106 -8.14 -11.26 35.45
C ILE A 106 -7.83 -12.13 34.23
N HIS A 107 -7.38 -11.54 33.13
CA HIS A 107 -6.87 -12.31 31.99
C HIS A 107 -5.37 -12.52 32.17
N SER A 108 -4.89 -13.73 31.91
CA SER A 108 -3.44 -13.97 31.82
C SER A 108 -2.86 -13.27 30.58
N GLU A 109 -1.57 -12.95 30.62
CA GLU A 109 -0.84 -12.39 29.48
C GLU A 109 -1.03 -13.24 28.20
N SER A 110 -1.00 -14.57 28.36
CA SER A 110 -1.24 -15.51 27.27
C SER A 110 -2.63 -15.38 26.65
N GLU A 111 -3.67 -15.12 27.46
CA GLU A 111 -5.04 -14.92 26.96
C GLU A 111 -5.17 -13.59 26.22
N VAL A 112 -4.54 -12.52 26.73
CA VAL A 112 -4.50 -11.22 26.05
C VAL A 112 -3.82 -11.34 24.68
N ILE A 113 -2.65 -11.98 24.61
CA ILE A 113 -1.94 -12.21 23.34
C ILE A 113 -2.75 -13.07 22.39
N GLN A 114 -3.42 -14.12 22.90
CA GLN A 114 -4.27 -14.97 22.08
C GLN A 114 -5.45 -14.17 21.47
N GLN A 115 -6.11 -13.32 22.27
CA GLN A 115 -7.19 -12.45 21.79
C GLN A 115 -6.68 -11.41 20.79
N SER A 116 -5.54 -10.75 21.08
CA SER A 116 -4.85 -9.86 20.15
C SER A 116 -4.60 -10.52 18.79
N GLY A 117 -4.12 -11.77 18.81
CA GLY A 117 -3.88 -12.56 17.61
C GLY A 117 -5.15 -12.80 16.80
N GLN A 118 -6.26 -13.13 17.46
CA GLN A 118 -7.57 -13.32 16.81
C GLN A 118 -8.08 -12.04 16.17
N PHE A 119 -7.98 -10.90 16.86
CA PHE A 119 -8.38 -9.60 16.29
C PHE A 119 -7.52 -9.24 15.08
N LEU A 120 -6.20 -9.37 15.18
CA LEU A 120 -5.29 -9.09 14.07
C LEU A 120 -5.59 -9.99 12.86
N GLN A 121 -5.81 -11.29 13.10
CA GLN A 121 -6.16 -12.24 12.05
C GLN A 121 -7.49 -11.88 11.37
N SER A 122 -8.50 -11.43 12.13
CA SER A 122 -9.77 -10.95 11.57
C SER A 122 -9.55 -9.74 10.66
N TYR A 123 -8.84 -8.71 11.13
CA TYR A 123 -8.57 -7.51 10.33
C TYR A 123 -7.80 -7.82 9.06
N LEU A 124 -6.75 -8.64 9.14
CA LEU A 124 -5.92 -9.01 7.99
C LEU A 124 -6.70 -9.84 6.98
N THR A 125 -7.51 -10.79 7.45
CA THR A 125 -8.34 -11.63 6.60
C THR A 125 -9.33 -10.78 5.81
N ASP A 126 -10.01 -9.84 6.46
CA ASP A 126 -10.96 -8.95 5.81
C ASP A 126 -10.29 -7.97 4.84
N LEU A 127 -9.12 -7.45 5.19
CA LEU A 127 -8.30 -6.60 4.32
C LEU A 127 -7.88 -7.35 3.05
N LEU A 128 -7.32 -8.56 3.19
CA LEU A 128 -6.88 -9.38 2.06
C LEU A 128 -8.06 -9.80 1.18
N ASN A 129 -9.20 -10.18 1.77
CA ASN A 129 -10.43 -10.47 1.03
C ASN A 129 -10.90 -9.25 0.23
N THR A 130 -10.81 -8.06 0.82
CA THR A 130 -11.20 -6.81 0.16
C THR A 130 -10.29 -6.50 -1.03
N ILE A 131 -8.97 -6.61 -0.87
CA ILE A 131 -7.98 -6.38 -1.94
C ILE A 131 -8.14 -7.39 -3.08
N THR A 132 -8.28 -8.68 -2.76
CA THR A 132 -8.37 -9.74 -3.77
C THR A 132 -9.67 -9.65 -4.58
N ARG A 133 -10.78 -9.24 -3.95
CA ARG A 133 -12.08 -9.07 -4.61
C ARG A 133 -12.23 -7.75 -5.37
N SER A 134 -11.37 -6.77 -5.12
CA SER A 134 -11.49 -5.44 -5.73
C SER A 134 -10.91 -5.34 -7.16
N ALA A 135 -10.33 -6.42 -7.71
CA ALA A 135 -9.67 -6.41 -9.02
C ALA A 135 -10.55 -5.82 -10.15
N LYS A 136 -11.85 -6.10 -10.16
CA LYS A 136 -12.81 -5.57 -11.15
C LYS A 136 -13.06 -4.06 -11.03
N MET A 137 -12.82 -3.49 -9.85
CA MET A 137 -12.99 -2.06 -9.57
C MET A 137 -11.72 -1.24 -9.83
N CYS A 138 -10.61 -1.90 -10.13
CA CYS A 138 -9.34 -1.23 -10.40
C CYS A 138 -9.47 -0.33 -11.66
N PRO A 139 -9.04 0.95 -11.59
CA PRO A 139 -9.16 1.88 -12.71
C PRO A 139 -8.59 1.31 -14.02
N PRO A 140 -9.30 1.43 -15.16
CA PRO A 140 -8.87 0.86 -16.43
C PRO A 140 -7.47 1.32 -16.86
N VAL A 141 -7.11 2.59 -16.62
CA VAL A 141 -5.79 3.14 -16.94
C VAL A 141 -4.68 2.44 -16.13
N ILE A 142 -4.92 2.16 -14.84
CA ILE A 142 -3.96 1.44 -14.00
C ILE A 142 -3.79 0.00 -14.49
N ARG A 143 -4.90 -0.67 -14.81
CA ARG A 143 -4.86 -2.03 -15.37
C ARG A 143 -4.09 -2.08 -16.69
N ALA A 144 -4.31 -1.13 -17.58
CA ALA A 144 -3.60 -1.04 -18.86
C ALA A 144 -2.09 -0.80 -18.66
N THR A 145 -1.71 0.08 -17.72
CA THR A 145 -0.30 0.32 -17.38
C THR A 145 0.37 -0.93 -16.81
N PHE A 146 -0.30 -1.66 -15.90
CA PHE A 146 0.27 -2.91 -15.37
C PHE A 146 0.36 -4.02 -16.43
N GLN A 147 -0.61 -4.13 -17.34
CA GLN A 147 -0.51 -5.05 -18.47
C GLN A 147 0.67 -4.71 -19.40
N LEU A 148 0.91 -3.42 -19.63
CA LEU A 148 2.06 -2.96 -20.38
C LEU A 148 3.36 -3.33 -19.67
N LEU A 149 3.47 -3.03 -18.37
CA LEU A 149 4.64 -3.38 -17.57
C LEU A 149 4.90 -4.89 -17.58
N PHE A 150 3.85 -5.69 -17.39
CA PHE A 150 3.95 -7.16 -17.43
C PHE A 150 4.56 -7.64 -18.76
N LYS A 151 4.11 -7.11 -19.91
CA LYS A 151 4.67 -7.46 -21.23
C LYS A 151 6.14 -7.06 -21.42
N ARG A 152 6.67 -6.16 -20.58
CA ARG A 152 8.07 -5.71 -20.65
C ARG A 152 9.00 -6.55 -19.78
N VAL A 153 8.46 -7.16 -18.73
CA VAL A 153 9.24 -7.88 -17.71
C VAL A 153 9.08 -9.40 -17.84
N ALA A 154 7.93 -9.89 -18.33
CA ALA A 154 7.66 -11.29 -18.61
C ALA A 154 8.33 -11.74 -19.93
#